data_AF-A0A2E5LZN4-F1
#
_entry.id   AF-A0A2E5LZN4-F1
#
_cell.length_a   1.000
_cell.length_b   1.000
_cell.length_c   1.000
_cell.angle_alpha   90.00
_cell.angle_beta   90.00
_cell.angle_gamma   90.00
#
_symmetry.space_group_name_H-M   'P 1'
#
loop_
_entity.id
_entity.type
_entity.pdbx_description
1 polymer ?
#
loop_
_entity_poly.entity_id
_entity_poly.type
_entity_poly.pdbx_seq_one_letter_code
_entity_poly.pdbx_strand_id
1 'polypeptide(L)'
;MIIVGTVLGLACFLFIGWVISTEMFQQRSWRRRVASGDHMIVEALILEAMAAWRRARPPRDVPASLWAGVQRAELATATTSLAVVQSSAEGEFRSVDGHREQVSSAIDEAFALAARLVEMMLYDVPNLSLGSVRVDVYSTFTADGGAALQKPILTTTACRPEAEGIDWEELAPVEILSRFETIVHVSEDGLATPIVLPPIPSPSLASERDLEGI
;
A
#
# COMPACT_ATOMS: atom_id res chain seq x y z
N MET A 1 36.99 27.75 -32.54
CA MET A 1 35.74 26.97 -32.63
C MET A 1 35.83 25.66 -31.86
N ILE A 2 36.87 24.83 -32.04
CA ILE A 2 37.01 23.55 -31.31
C ILE A 2 37.06 23.74 -29.79
N ILE A 3 37.88 24.69 -29.29
CA ILE A 3 38.02 24.95 -27.85
C ILE A 3 36.68 25.30 -27.18
N VAL A 4 35.86 26.12 -27.85
CA VAL A 4 34.53 26.50 -27.34
C VAL A 4 33.60 25.29 -27.29
N GLY A 5 33.64 24.42 -28.32
CA GLY A 5 32.87 23.18 -28.34
C GLY A 5 33.30 22.20 -27.24
N THR A 6 34.60 22.06 -26.99
CA THR A 6 35.12 21.19 -25.93
C THR A 6 34.72 21.68 -24.54
N VAL A 7 34.80 22.99 -24.30
CA VAL A 7 34.40 23.59 -23.01
C VAL A 7 32.89 23.41 -22.78
N LEU A 8 32.07 23.63 -23.80
CA LEU A 8 30.62 23.47 -23.69
C LEU A 8 30.23 22.00 -23.45
N GLY A 9 30.86 21.07 -24.17
CA GLY A 9 30.63 19.63 -24.00
C GLY A 9 31.02 19.15 -22.60
N LEU A 10 32.17 19.61 -22.07
CA LEU A 10 32.61 19.27 -20.71
C LEU A 10 31.65 19.83 -19.65
N ALA A 11 31.17 21.06 -19.82
CA ALA A 11 30.21 21.67 -18.90
C ALA A 11 28.88 20.90 -18.86
N CYS A 12 28.34 20.51 -20.01
CA CYS A 12 27.14 19.68 -20.09
C CYS A 12 27.37 18.31 -19.44
N PHE A 13 28.51 17.66 -19.69
CA PHE A 13 28.82 16.36 -19.10
C PHE A 13 28.94 16.42 -17.57
N LEU A 14 29.62 17.45 -17.05
CA LEU A 14 29.74 17.66 -15.61
C LEU A 14 28.40 17.99 -14.96
N PHE A 15 27.56 18.79 -15.62
CA PHE A 15 26.22 19.11 -15.13
C PHE A 15 25.32 17.87 -15.07
N ILE A 16 25.27 17.08 -16.15
CA ILE A 16 24.49 15.82 -16.20
C ILE A 16 25.02 14.82 -15.16
N GLY A 17 26.34 14.65 -15.06
CA GLY A 17 26.96 13.78 -14.07
C GLY A 17 26.69 14.23 -12.62
N TRP A 18 26.66 15.54 -12.37
CA TRP A 18 26.33 16.09 -11.07
C TRP A 18 24.86 15.83 -10.69
N VAL A 19 23.91 16.07 -11.60
CA VAL A 19 22.48 15.79 -11.36
C VAL A 19 22.26 14.30 -11.03
N ILE A 20 22.81 13.38 -11.82
CA ILE A 20 22.70 11.93 -11.58
C ILE A 20 23.33 11.54 -10.24
N SER A 21 24.49 12.12 -9.91
CA SER A 21 25.19 11.83 -8.65
C SER A 21 24.41 12.31 -7.43
N THR A 22 23.73 13.47 -7.51
CA THR A 22 22.89 13.96 -6.42
C THR A 22 21.71 13.05 -6.10
N GLU A 23 21.08 12.44 -7.12
CA GLU A 23 20.04 11.42 -6.91
C GLU A 23 20.60 10.17 -6.23
N MET A 24 21.78 9.68 -6.63
CA MET A 24 22.42 8.52 -6.00
C MET A 24 22.88 8.78 -4.56
N PHE A 25 23.38 9.98 -4.26
CA PHE A 25 23.78 10.38 -2.91
C PHE A 25 22.58 10.53 -1.97
N GLN A 26 21.45 11.03 -2.49
CA GLN A 26 20.19 10.99 -1.76
C GLN A 26 19.83 9.53 -1.45
N GLN A 27 19.74 8.63 -2.43
CA GLN A 27 19.41 7.22 -2.19
C GLN A 27 20.33 6.52 -1.15
N ARG A 28 21.62 6.87 -1.08
CA ARG A 28 22.56 6.29 -0.10
C ARG A 28 22.46 6.91 1.28
N SER A 29 22.06 8.18 1.39
CA SER A 29 21.82 8.84 2.68
C SER A 29 20.49 8.42 3.32
N TRP A 30 19.49 8.06 2.52
CA TRP A 30 18.20 7.57 3.01
C TRP A 30 18.33 6.16 3.58
N ARG A 31 19.04 5.25 2.90
CA ARG A 31 19.33 3.90 3.42
C ARG A 31 20.03 3.91 4.78
N ARG A 32 20.94 4.86 5.03
CA ARG A 32 21.60 5.01 6.34
C ARG A 32 20.69 5.56 7.43
N ARG A 33 19.69 6.37 7.07
CA ARG A 33 18.77 6.97 8.04
C ARG A 33 17.54 6.07 8.32
N VAL A 34 17.15 5.22 7.39
CA VAL A 34 16.24 4.10 7.67
C VAL A 34 16.90 3.13 8.66
N ALA A 35 18.20 2.85 8.49
CA ALA A 35 18.97 2.03 9.42
C ALA A 35 19.18 2.66 10.81
N SER A 36 18.90 3.97 10.99
CA SER A 36 18.98 4.63 12.31
C SER A 36 17.67 4.56 13.12
N GLY A 37 16.65 3.83 12.63
CA GLY A 37 15.39 3.62 13.36
C GLY A 37 14.45 4.83 13.37
N ASP A 38 14.62 5.77 12.44
CA ASP A 38 13.78 6.96 12.36
C ASP A 38 12.46 6.64 11.63
N HIS A 39 11.40 6.38 12.39
CA HIS A 39 10.07 6.09 11.86
C HIS A 39 9.52 7.21 10.97
N MET A 40 9.93 8.48 11.16
CA MET A 40 9.52 9.59 10.30
C MET A 40 10.01 9.41 8.87
N ILE A 41 11.16 8.76 8.68
CA ILE A 41 11.72 8.49 7.35
C ILE A 41 11.01 7.31 6.70
N VAL A 42 10.67 6.29 7.49
CA VAL A 42 9.84 5.18 7.01
C VAL A 42 8.48 5.71 6.52
N GLU A 43 7.84 6.57 7.33
CA GLU A 43 6.60 7.24 6.96
C GLU A 43 6.76 8.06 5.68
N ALA A 44 7.81 8.88 5.57
CA ALA A 44 8.06 9.70 4.39
C ALA A 44 8.24 8.86 3.11
N LEU A 45 8.99 7.75 3.18
CA LEU A 45 9.20 6.85 2.03
C LEU A 45 7.90 6.19 1.58
N ILE A 46 7.07 5.75 2.53
CA ILE A 46 5.76 5.17 2.22
C ILE A 46 4.85 6.23 1.58
N LEU A 47 4.76 7.42 2.17
CA LEU A 47 3.94 8.50 1.64
C LEU A 47 4.38 8.92 0.23
N GLU A 48 5.68 8.93 -0.05
CA GLU A 48 6.21 9.21 -1.39
C GLU A 48 5.80 8.12 -2.40
N ALA A 49 5.91 6.84 -2.03
CA ALA A 49 5.46 5.72 -2.87
C ALA A 49 3.95 5.79 -3.14
N MET A 50 3.14 6.02 -2.11
CA MET A 50 1.69 6.19 -2.24
C MET A 50 1.32 7.40 -3.11
N ALA A 51 2.05 8.51 -2.99
CA ALA A 51 1.87 9.66 -3.86
C ALA A 51 2.23 9.36 -5.32
N ALA A 52 3.19 8.46 -5.57
CA ALA A 52 3.52 7.99 -6.91
C ALA A 52 2.39 7.10 -7.46
N TRP A 53 1.90 6.12 -6.70
CA TRP A 53 0.78 5.25 -7.09
C TRP A 53 -0.48 6.04 -7.43
N ARG A 54 -0.79 7.07 -6.64
CA ARG A 54 -1.92 8.00 -6.87
C ARG A 54 -1.86 8.71 -8.22
N ARG A 55 -0.66 8.98 -8.74
CA ARG A 55 -0.44 9.66 -10.03
C ARG A 55 -0.22 8.67 -11.18
N ALA A 56 0.12 7.43 -10.88
CA ALA A 56 0.37 6.40 -11.87
C ALA A 56 -0.94 5.93 -12.53
N ARG A 57 -0.84 5.61 -13.82
CA ARG A 57 -1.94 4.99 -14.56
C ARG A 57 -2.14 3.55 -14.06
N PRO A 58 -3.39 3.02 -14.05
CA PRO A 58 -3.62 1.61 -13.79
C PRO A 58 -2.69 0.73 -14.66
N PRO A 59 -2.02 -0.27 -14.05
CA PRO A 59 -1.27 -1.28 -14.80
C PRO A 59 -2.16 -2.02 -15.80
N ARG A 60 -1.53 -2.66 -16.78
CA ARG A 60 -2.24 -3.54 -17.71
C ARG A 60 -2.86 -4.69 -16.91
N ASP A 61 -4.06 -5.10 -17.29
CA ASP A 61 -4.77 -6.26 -16.72
C ASP A 61 -5.20 -6.11 -15.23
N VAL A 62 -5.08 -4.90 -14.67
CA VAL A 62 -5.64 -4.55 -13.35
C VAL A 62 -6.97 -3.81 -13.54
N PRO A 63 -8.08 -4.26 -12.90
CA PRO A 63 -9.35 -3.55 -12.92
C PRO A 63 -9.22 -2.09 -12.45
N ALA A 64 -9.91 -1.17 -13.12
CA ALA A 64 -9.82 0.25 -12.80
C ALA A 64 -10.40 0.59 -11.41
N SER A 65 -11.43 -0.14 -10.97
CA SER A 65 -12.03 -0.10 -9.64
C SER A 65 -11.00 -0.45 -8.56
N LEU A 66 -10.32 -1.57 -8.73
CA LEU A 66 -9.22 -2.02 -7.87
C LEU A 66 -8.10 -0.97 -7.78
N TRP A 67 -7.62 -0.47 -8.93
CA TRP A 67 -6.57 0.54 -8.93
C TRP A 67 -7.02 1.86 -8.27
N ALA A 68 -8.27 2.28 -8.48
CA ALA A 68 -8.81 3.45 -7.79
C ALA A 68 -8.85 3.25 -6.27
N GLY A 69 -9.00 2.01 -5.78
CA GLY A 69 -8.81 1.66 -4.37
C GLY A 69 -7.37 1.86 -3.90
N VAL A 70 -6.39 1.43 -4.69
CA VAL A 70 -4.96 1.66 -4.40
C VAL A 70 -4.63 3.15 -4.35
N GLN A 71 -5.14 3.94 -5.30
CA GLN A 71 -4.90 5.38 -5.36
C GLN A 71 -5.55 6.16 -4.22
N ARG A 72 -6.63 5.62 -3.63
CA ARG A 72 -7.32 6.17 -2.46
C ARG A 72 -6.76 5.67 -1.14
N ALA A 73 -5.78 4.77 -1.16
CA ALA A 73 -5.17 4.29 0.07
C ALA A 73 -4.50 5.44 0.85
N GLU A 74 -4.56 5.34 2.17
CA GLU A 74 -4.02 6.31 3.13
C GLU A 74 -3.19 5.58 4.18
N LEU A 75 -2.10 6.22 4.61
CA LEU A 75 -1.25 5.71 5.68
C LEU A 75 -1.85 6.14 7.02
N ALA A 76 -2.24 5.18 7.86
CA ALA A 76 -2.74 5.48 9.20
C ALA A 76 -1.60 5.64 10.21
N THR A 77 -0.60 4.76 10.16
CA THR A 77 0.62 4.86 10.97
C THR A 77 1.76 4.05 10.38
N ALA A 78 2.99 4.38 10.75
CA ALA A 78 4.17 3.59 10.45
C ALA A 78 5.12 3.56 11.65
N THR A 79 5.72 2.39 11.88
CA THR A 79 6.87 2.20 12.77
C THR A 79 8.10 1.87 11.92
N THR A 80 9.19 1.47 12.57
CA THR A 80 10.40 1.00 11.87
C THR A 80 10.19 -0.28 11.05
N SER A 81 9.24 -1.13 11.44
CA SER A 81 9.04 -2.46 10.87
C SER A 81 7.62 -2.75 10.39
N LEU A 82 6.63 -1.96 10.80
CA LEU A 82 5.21 -2.14 10.46
C LEU A 82 4.64 -0.86 9.84
N ALA A 83 3.81 -1.02 8.80
CA ALA A 83 2.94 0.04 8.32
C ALA A 83 1.47 -0.38 8.43
N VAL A 84 0.58 0.55 8.78
CA VAL A 84 -0.88 0.36 8.75
C VAL A 84 -1.45 1.24 7.66
N VAL A 85 -2.01 0.63 6.63
CA VAL A 85 -2.60 1.29 5.46
C VAL A 85 -4.10 1.04 5.46
N GLN A 86 -4.86 2.06 5.07
CA GLN A 86 -6.31 2.01 5.03
C GLN A 86 -6.79 2.36 3.63
N SER A 87 -7.84 1.70 3.15
CA SER A 87 -8.51 2.09 1.91
C SER A 87 -9.98 1.71 1.94
N SER A 88 -10.71 2.06 0.88
CA SER A 88 -12.13 1.74 0.73
C SER A 88 -12.42 0.98 -0.56
N ALA A 89 -13.22 -0.08 -0.42
CA ALA A 89 -13.73 -0.89 -1.50
C ALA A 89 -15.27 -0.80 -1.51
N GLU A 90 -15.84 -0.75 -2.72
CA GLU A 90 -17.29 -0.74 -2.93
C GLU A 90 -17.61 -1.70 -4.06
N GLY A 91 -18.79 -2.33 -4.02
CA GLY A 91 -19.21 -3.27 -5.07
C GLY A 91 -19.24 -2.63 -6.45
N GLU A 92 -18.76 -3.36 -7.46
CA GLU A 92 -18.76 -2.89 -8.84
C GLU A 92 -20.09 -3.24 -9.52
N PHE A 93 -20.65 -2.25 -10.21
CA PHE A 93 -21.84 -2.41 -11.04
C PHE A 93 -21.52 -2.05 -12.48
N ARG A 94 -21.92 -2.90 -13.42
CA ARG A 94 -21.74 -2.70 -14.86
C ARG A 94 -23.08 -2.74 -15.57
N SER A 95 -23.15 -2.13 -16.76
CA SER A 95 -24.31 -2.31 -17.62
C SER A 95 -24.15 -3.59 -18.43
N VAL A 96 -25.04 -4.56 -18.20
CA VAL A 96 -25.12 -5.82 -18.95
C VAL A 96 -26.52 -5.87 -19.54
N ASP A 97 -26.62 -6.02 -20.86
CA ASP A 97 -27.90 -6.07 -21.60
C ASP A 97 -28.90 -4.94 -21.26
N GLY A 98 -28.39 -3.73 -21.00
CA GLY A 98 -29.22 -2.56 -20.68
C GLY A 98 -29.66 -2.46 -19.22
N HIS A 99 -29.26 -3.40 -18.36
CA HIS A 99 -29.53 -3.38 -16.92
C HIS A 99 -28.24 -3.11 -16.13
N ARG A 100 -28.38 -2.49 -14.95
CA ARG A 100 -27.27 -2.35 -14.00
C ARG A 100 -27.20 -3.63 -13.17
N GLU A 101 -26.15 -4.39 -13.37
CA GLU A 101 -25.91 -5.64 -12.65
C GLU A 101 -24.66 -5.49 -11.78
N GLN A 102 -24.69 -6.07 -10.58
CA GLN A 102 -23.53 -6.15 -9.73
C GLN A 102 -22.60 -7.23 -10.27
N VAL A 103 -21.40 -6.83 -10.68
CA VAL A 103 -20.39 -7.74 -11.23
C VAL A 103 -19.37 -8.18 -10.18
N SER A 104 -19.27 -7.45 -9.07
CA SER A 104 -18.37 -7.75 -7.96
C SER A 104 -18.96 -7.21 -6.66
N SER A 105 -18.85 -7.99 -5.58
CA SER A 105 -19.30 -7.56 -4.26
C SER A 105 -18.26 -6.66 -3.57
N ALA A 106 -18.68 -5.91 -2.56
CA ALA A 106 -17.73 -5.09 -1.78
C ALA A 106 -16.68 -5.96 -1.07
N ILE A 107 -17.00 -7.22 -0.74
CA ILE A 107 -16.04 -8.13 -0.12
C ILE A 107 -15.03 -8.69 -1.12
N ASP A 108 -15.46 -9.01 -2.35
CA ASP A 108 -14.56 -9.46 -3.41
C ASP A 108 -13.55 -8.35 -3.77
N GLU A 109 -14.03 -7.12 -3.91
CA GLU A 109 -13.17 -5.94 -4.10
C GLU A 109 -12.24 -5.71 -2.90
N ALA A 110 -12.71 -5.97 -1.67
CA ALA A 110 -11.87 -5.82 -0.49
C ALA A 110 -10.74 -6.85 -0.43
N PHE A 111 -10.98 -8.11 -0.78
CA PHE A 111 -9.93 -9.12 -0.88
C PHE A 111 -8.91 -8.74 -1.95
N ALA A 112 -9.37 -8.36 -3.15
CA ALA A 112 -8.48 -7.94 -4.24
C ALA A 112 -7.63 -6.72 -3.85
N LEU A 113 -8.25 -5.73 -3.21
CA LEU A 113 -7.58 -4.51 -2.77
C LEU A 113 -6.57 -4.77 -1.67
N ALA A 114 -6.92 -5.56 -0.65
CA ALA A 114 -6.01 -5.90 0.43
C ALA A 114 -4.82 -6.71 -0.07
N ALA A 115 -5.02 -7.72 -0.91
CA ALA A 115 -3.93 -8.51 -1.49
C ALA A 115 -2.95 -7.62 -2.28
N ARG A 116 -3.48 -6.74 -3.13
CA ARG A 116 -2.66 -5.83 -3.92
C ARG A 116 -1.90 -4.82 -3.04
N LEU A 117 -2.55 -4.25 -2.04
CA LEU A 117 -1.88 -3.30 -1.13
C LEU A 117 -0.82 -3.99 -0.28
N VAL A 118 -1.05 -5.22 0.18
CA VAL A 118 -0.02 -6.01 0.89
C VAL A 118 1.20 -6.21 0.00
N GLU A 119 1.01 -6.69 -1.22
CA GLU A 119 2.08 -6.90 -2.19
C GLU A 119 2.89 -5.61 -2.43
N MET A 120 2.20 -4.54 -2.81
CA MET A 120 2.85 -3.26 -3.13
C MET A 120 3.57 -2.66 -1.92
N MET A 121 2.99 -2.76 -0.72
CA MET A 121 3.64 -2.26 0.48
C MET A 121 4.87 -3.07 0.87
N LEU A 122 4.86 -4.39 0.65
CA LEU A 122 5.99 -5.25 0.94
C LEU A 122 7.10 -5.15 -0.11
N TYR A 123 6.79 -4.92 -1.38
CA TYR A 123 7.77 -5.06 -2.46
C TYR A 123 8.01 -3.80 -3.29
N ASP A 124 7.05 -2.88 -3.37
CA ASP A 124 7.11 -1.74 -4.30
C ASP A 124 7.50 -0.41 -3.64
N VAL A 125 7.63 -0.35 -2.32
CA VAL A 125 8.10 0.86 -1.62
C VAL A 125 9.62 1.00 -1.77
N PRO A 126 10.14 2.01 -2.51
CA PRO A 126 11.56 2.10 -2.79
C PRO A 126 12.38 2.38 -1.52
N ASN A 127 13.56 1.75 -1.41
CA ASN A 127 14.52 1.93 -0.30
C ASN A 127 13.98 1.55 1.10
N LEU A 128 12.86 0.84 1.16
CA LEU A 128 12.26 0.35 2.40
C LEU A 128 11.97 -1.15 2.30
N SER A 129 12.24 -1.87 3.39
CA SER A 129 11.85 -3.27 3.52
C SER A 129 11.12 -3.44 4.84
N LEU A 130 9.79 -3.30 4.82
CA LEU A 130 8.94 -3.51 5.98
C LEU A 130 8.98 -4.98 6.42
N GLY A 131 8.96 -5.23 7.73
CA GLY A 131 8.82 -6.58 8.29
C GLY A 131 7.38 -7.07 8.21
N SER A 132 6.42 -6.16 8.37
CA SER A 132 5.00 -6.44 8.26
C SER A 132 4.21 -5.24 7.73
N VAL A 133 3.01 -5.52 7.23
CA VAL A 133 2.03 -4.51 6.83
C VAL A 133 0.65 -4.95 7.30
N ARG A 134 -0.13 -4.02 7.83
CA ARG A 134 -1.55 -4.21 8.06
C ARG A 134 -2.34 -3.37 7.06
N VAL A 135 -3.31 -3.99 6.40
CA VAL A 135 -4.22 -3.33 5.48
C VAL A 135 -5.64 -3.42 6.03
N ASP A 136 -6.26 -2.28 6.30
CA ASP A 136 -7.68 -2.17 6.69
C ASP A 136 -8.50 -1.70 5.48
N VAL A 137 -9.53 -2.45 5.12
CA VAL A 137 -10.45 -2.09 4.03
C VAL A 137 -11.82 -1.76 4.59
N TYR A 138 -12.33 -0.59 4.19
CA TYR A 138 -13.61 -0.05 4.58
C TYR A 138 -14.63 -0.13 3.43
N SER A 139 -15.91 -0.17 3.77
CA SER A 139 -17.01 0.06 2.82
C SER A 139 -18.04 0.98 3.44
N THR A 140 -18.86 1.59 2.61
CA THR A 140 -19.88 2.55 3.01
C THR A 140 -21.18 1.85 3.39
N PHE A 141 -21.64 2.09 4.62
CA PHE A 141 -22.93 1.64 5.13
C PHE A 141 -23.88 2.83 5.31
N THR A 142 -25.18 2.55 5.32
CA THR A 142 -26.20 3.54 5.68
C THR A 142 -26.49 3.44 7.18
N ALA A 143 -26.30 4.53 7.91
CA ALA A 143 -26.65 4.63 9.33
C ALA A 143 -28.17 4.80 9.52
N ASP A 144 -28.67 4.63 10.75
CA ASP A 144 -30.10 4.69 11.09
C ASP A 144 -30.79 6.04 10.81
N GLY A 145 -30.03 7.07 10.38
CA GLY A 145 -30.52 8.37 9.92
C GLY A 145 -30.31 8.64 8.43
N GLY A 146 -29.95 7.63 7.62
CA GLY A 146 -29.68 7.77 6.18
C GLY A 146 -28.30 8.33 5.83
N ALA A 147 -27.48 8.69 6.82
CA ALA A 147 -26.12 9.16 6.59
C ALA A 147 -25.20 8.02 6.14
N ALA A 148 -24.30 8.32 5.20
CA ALA A 148 -23.23 7.41 4.80
C ALA A 148 -22.17 7.35 5.90
N LEU A 149 -21.83 6.13 6.34
CA LEU A 149 -20.81 5.86 7.35
C LEU A 149 -19.87 4.78 6.85
N GLN A 150 -18.58 5.06 6.79
CA GLN A 150 -17.59 4.05 6.49
C GLN A 150 -17.34 3.15 7.70
N LYS A 151 -17.36 1.84 7.48
CA LYS A 151 -17.02 0.84 8.48
C LYS A 151 -16.02 -0.16 7.90
N PRO A 152 -15.07 -0.64 8.71
CA PRO A 152 -14.11 -1.64 8.28
C PRO A 152 -14.84 -2.96 8.03
N ILE A 153 -14.52 -3.62 6.92
CA ILE A 153 -15.13 -4.90 6.52
C ILE A 153 -14.10 -6.02 6.41
N LEU A 154 -12.82 -5.66 6.27
CA LEU A 154 -11.71 -6.60 6.19
C LEU A 154 -10.47 -5.93 6.78
N THR A 155 -9.69 -6.68 7.56
CA THR A 155 -8.32 -6.30 7.90
C THR A 155 -7.40 -7.49 7.71
N THR A 156 -6.20 -7.26 7.17
CA THR A 156 -5.17 -8.29 7.05
C THR A 156 -3.85 -7.76 7.56
N THR A 157 -3.21 -8.51 8.45
CA THR A 157 -1.81 -8.28 8.86
C THR A 157 -0.94 -9.34 8.21
N ALA A 158 -0.06 -8.91 7.30
CA ALA A 158 0.85 -9.76 6.56
C ALA A 158 2.29 -9.54 7.01
N CYS A 159 3.02 -10.62 7.25
CA CYS A 159 4.45 -10.57 7.55
C CYS A 159 5.28 -10.98 6.33
N ARG A 160 6.45 -10.34 6.14
CA ARG A 160 7.34 -10.64 5.01
C ARG A 160 7.75 -12.11 4.92
N PRO A 161 8.11 -12.82 6.02
CA PRO A 161 8.47 -14.24 5.93
C PRO A 161 7.33 -15.13 5.43
N GLU A 162 6.08 -14.76 5.69
CA GLU A 162 4.89 -15.49 5.21
C GLU A 162 4.58 -15.16 3.73
N ALA A 163 4.94 -13.95 3.31
CA ALA A 163 4.80 -13.49 1.93
C ALA A 163 5.86 -14.10 0.99
N GLU A 164 6.99 -14.56 1.53
CA GLU A 164 8.05 -15.19 0.75
C GLU A 164 7.55 -16.49 0.09
N GLY A 165 7.67 -16.54 -1.24
CA GLY A 165 7.27 -17.71 -2.03
C GLY A 165 5.78 -17.77 -2.39
N ILE A 166 4.98 -16.75 -2.04
CA ILE A 166 3.63 -16.60 -2.59
C ILE A 166 3.73 -16.28 -4.08
N ASP A 167 2.97 -17.02 -4.89
CA ASP A 167 2.72 -16.65 -6.29
C ASP A 167 1.56 -15.65 -6.34
N TRP A 168 1.89 -14.37 -6.40
CA TRP A 168 0.93 -13.26 -6.38
C TRP A 168 0.10 -13.13 -7.66
N GLU A 169 0.58 -13.73 -8.76
CA GLU A 169 -0.06 -13.61 -10.07
C GLU A 169 -0.94 -14.83 -10.39
N GLU A 170 -0.59 -16.02 -9.88
CA GLU A 170 -1.38 -17.24 -10.13
C GLU A 170 -2.54 -17.44 -9.16
N LEU A 171 -2.44 -16.92 -7.93
CA LEU A 171 -3.40 -17.23 -6.87
C LEU A 171 -4.52 -16.21 -6.77
N ALA A 172 -5.69 -16.69 -6.35
CA ALA A 172 -6.81 -15.80 -6.09
C ALA A 172 -6.53 -14.92 -4.86
N PRO A 173 -7.03 -13.66 -4.81
CA PRO A 173 -6.78 -12.77 -3.67
C PRO A 173 -7.18 -13.36 -2.32
N VAL A 174 -8.28 -14.11 -2.26
CA VAL A 174 -8.72 -14.80 -1.03
C VAL A 174 -7.72 -15.88 -0.59
N GLU A 175 -7.12 -16.61 -1.52
CA GLU A 175 -6.12 -17.64 -1.23
C GLU A 175 -4.80 -17.02 -0.75
N ILE A 176 -4.40 -15.90 -1.36
CA ILE A 176 -3.25 -15.10 -0.90
C ILE A 176 -3.48 -14.67 0.55
N LEU A 177 -4.61 -14.03 0.83
CA LEU A 177 -4.91 -13.49 2.15
C LEU A 177 -5.12 -14.57 3.21
N SER A 178 -5.55 -15.77 2.81
CA SER A 178 -5.67 -16.93 3.71
C SER A 178 -4.33 -17.38 4.34
N ARG A 179 -3.19 -16.93 3.81
CA ARG A 179 -1.86 -17.20 4.38
C ARG A 179 -1.44 -16.26 5.50
N PHE A 180 -2.19 -15.17 5.69
CA PHE A 180 -1.91 -14.13 6.66
C PHE A 180 -2.98 -14.07 7.75
N GLU A 181 -2.77 -13.23 8.76
CA GLU A 181 -3.79 -12.96 9.76
C GLU A 181 -4.86 -12.03 9.16
N THR A 182 -5.93 -12.63 8.61
CA THR A 182 -7.06 -11.91 8.02
C THR A 182 -8.32 -12.05 8.88
N ILE A 183 -8.90 -10.90 9.25
CA ILE A 183 -10.21 -10.83 9.92
C ILE A 183 -11.22 -10.28 8.93
N VAL A 184 -12.27 -11.06 8.69
CA VAL A 184 -13.37 -10.73 7.79
C VAL A 184 -14.64 -11.38 8.32
N HIS A 185 -15.76 -10.67 8.26
CA HIS A 185 -17.07 -11.24 8.56
C HIS A 185 -18.00 -11.08 7.37
N VAL A 186 -18.56 -12.19 6.91
CA VAL A 186 -19.51 -12.24 5.79
C VAL A 186 -20.85 -12.76 6.33
N SER A 187 -21.95 -12.14 5.92
CA SER A 187 -23.29 -12.61 6.27
C SER A 187 -23.65 -13.93 5.56
N GLU A 188 -24.76 -14.56 5.95
CA GLU A 188 -25.28 -15.76 5.27
C GLU A 188 -25.53 -15.52 3.78
N ASP A 189 -25.87 -14.29 3.39
CA ASP A 189 -26.11 -13.87 2.01
C ASP A 189 -24.82 -13.53 1.23
N GLY A 190 -23.64 -13.73 1.83
CA GLY A 190 -22.37 -13.41 1.19
C GLY A 190 -21.99 -11.92 1.23
N LEU A 191 -22.67 -11.10 2.05
CA LEU A 191 -22.41 -9.66 2.12
C LEU A 191 -21.39 -9.32 3.21
N ALA A 192 -20.55 -8.32 2.95
CA ALA A 192 -19.59 -7.81 3.91
C ALA A 192 -20.31 -7.25 5.15
N THR A 193 -19.85 -7.61 6.35
CA THR A 193 -20.35 -7.04 7.60
C THR A 193 -19.24 -6.30 8.35
N PRO A 194 -19.58 -5.24 9.11
CA PRO A 194 -18.58 -4.50 9.87
C PRO A 194 -17.82 -5.38 10.86
N ILE A 195 -16.49 -5.22 10.90
CA ILE A 195 -15.62 -5.88 11.87
C ILE A 195 -15.13 -4.90 12.93
N VAL A 196 -14.55 -5.45 14.01
CA VAL A 196 -13.79 -4.65 14.98
C VAL A 196 -12.32 -4.76 14.60
N LEU A 197 -11.69 -3.61 14.36
CA LEU A 197 -10.28 -3.55 14.05
C LEU A 197 -9.42 -3.79 15.30
N PRO A 198 -8.30 -4.53 15.18
CA PRO A 198 -7.28 -4.53 16.21
C PRO A 198 -6.78 -3.10 16.48
N PRO A 199 -6.27 -2.81 17.69
CA PRO A 199 -5.74 -1.49 18.01
C PRO A 199 -4.62 -1.10 17.05
N ILE A 200 -4.56 0.18 16.69
CA ILE A 200 -3.47 0.72 15.87
C ILE A 200 -2.22 0.79 16.75
N PRO A 201 -1.09 0.20 16.33
CA PRO A 201 0.15 0.27 17.10
C PRO A 201 0.66 1.72 17.18
N SER A 202 0.97 2.19 18.39
CA SER A 202 1.53 3.53 18.57
C SER A 202 3.03 3.54 18.22
N PRO A 203 3.52 4.49 17.41
CA PRO A 203 4.93 4.56 17.05
C PRO A 203 5.87 4.76 18.25
N SER A 204 5.40 5.33 19.36
CA SER A 204 6.18 5.51 20.60
C SER A 204 6.45 4.19 21.35
N LEU A 205 5.52 3.23 21.33
CA LEU A 205 5.61 1.98 22.09
C LEU A 205 6.46 0.90 21.40
N ALA A 206 6.64 0.99 20.08
CA ALA A 206 7.47 0.05 19.32
C ALA A 206 8.97 0.24 19.63
N SER A 207 9.41 1.47 19.88
CA SER A 207 10.83 1.77 20.19
C SER A 207 11.32 1.17 21.52
N GLU A 208 10.43 0.96 22.50
CA GLU A 208 10.79 0.40 23.80
C GLU A 208 10.96 -1.12 23.75
N ARG A 209 10.15 -1.84 22.96
CA ARG A 209 10.28 -3.30 22.82
C ARG A 209 11.50 -3.73 22.00
N ASP A 210 11.94 -2.92 21.03
CA ASP A 210 13.16 -3.19 20.25
C ASP A 210 14.45 -3.00 21.09
N LEU A 211 14.38 -2.29 22.22
CA LEU A 211 15.51 -2.11 23.14
C LEU A 211 15.61 -3.19 24.22
N GLU A 212 14.53 -3.90 24.52
CA GLU A 212 14.53 -5.01 25.49
C GLU A 212 14.98 -6.35 24.88
N GLY A 213 15.20 -6.40 23.56
CA GLY A 213 15.62 -7.59 22.82
C GLY A 213 17.12 -7.70 22.49
N ILE A 214 17.98 -6.83 23.04
CA ILE A 214 19.45 -6.88 22.87
C ILE A 214 20.12 -7.42 24.13
#